data_AF-A0A7K0LTR0-F1
#
_entry.id   AF-A0A7K0LTR0-F1
#
_cell.length_a   1.000
_cell.length_b   1.000
_cell.length_c   1.000
_cell.angle_alpha   90.00
_cell.angle_beta   90.00
_cell.angle_gamma   90.00
#
_symmetry.space_group_name_H-M   'P 1'
#
loop_
_entity.id
_entity.type
_entity.pdbx_description
1 polymer ?
#
loop_
_entity_poly.entity_id
_entity_poly.type
_entity_poly.pdbx_seq_one_letter_code
_entity_poly.pdbx_strand_id
1 'polypeptide(L)'
;MTISAPQRTGRSRRMSDTQESAPSALILGVKILLMALVDAFGIFLLMSFLANGQTIVAIAVALGLVAVNIVYFRRGGLAAKYIIPGLTFLLVFQIFVIVYTIYVSFTNFGFGHNIDKSSAVEQILSNSIDRVPGSDTYPVAVLTAGGELFLLATAPDGTAQLGSAASSLAPAPDAIFVDGKAESVPGYTTLTLAGLLQQQEAVTSLAVPLGDSVSDGFLKTADARNAYIYKSTFVYSVPDDTMTDTVTGTIYRDDGAGNFASDEGATLQPGWKALVGLDNYSTAMSSTGQSEIIGVFAWTFV
;
A
#
# COMPACT_ATOMS: atom_id res chain seq x y z
N MET A 1 94.30 -43.62 -11.32
CA MET A 1 93.12 -43.81 -12.18
C MET A 1 91.98 -43.02 -11.57
N THR A 2 91.67 -41.89 -12.18
CA THR A 2 90.66 -40.91 -11.75
C THR A 2 89.28 -41.34 -12.24
N ILE A 3 88.33 -41.52 -11.31
CA ILE A 3 86.93 -41.84 -11.61
C ILE A 3 86.15 -40.52 -11.66
N SER A 4 85.64 -40.18 -12.84
CA SER A 4 84.79 -39.00 -13.08
C SER A 4 83.33 -39.27 -12.70
N ALA A 5 82.71 -38.27 -12.08
CA ALA A 5 81.32 -38.23 -11.62
C ALA A 5 80.29 -38.06 -12.78
N PRO A 6 78.99 -38.29 -12.55
CA PRO A 6 78.01 -38.59 -13.60
C PRO A 6 77.39 -37.34 -14.25
N GLN A 7 77.19 -37.36 -15.57
CA GLN A 7 76.41 -36.35 -16.29
C GLN A 7 74.91 -36.65 -16.19
N ARG A 8 74.17 -35.80 -15.47
CA ARG A 8 72.71 -35.72 -15.52
C ARG A 8 72.28 -34.93 -16.77
N THR A 9 71.70 -35.60 -17.76
CA THR A 9 71.02 -34.93 -18.88
C THR A 9 69.60 -34.56 -18.46
N GLY A 10 69.43 -33.32 -17.98
CA GLY A 10 68.11 -32.74 -17.74
C GLY A 10 67.42 -32.41 -19.06
N ARG A 11 66.41 -33.21 -19.44
CA ARG A 11 65.45 -32.83 -20.48
C ARG A 11 64.22 -32.24 -19.80
N SER A 12 64.32 -30.95 -19.48
CA SER A 12 63.20 -30.11 -19.06
C SER A 12 62.12 -30.14 -20.15
N ARG A 13 61.07 -30.94 -19.94
CA ARG A 13 59.83 -30.85 -20.71
C ARG A 13 59.16 -29.54 -20.29
N ARG A 14 59.44 -28.49 -21.05
CA ARG A 14 58.81 -27.17 -20.93
C ARG A 14 57.30 -27.41 -21.01
N MET A 15 56.60 -27.30 -19.88
CA MET A 15 55.14 -27.18 -19.87
C MET A 15 54.85 -26.00 -20.78
N SER A 16 54.18 -26.29 -21.89
CA SER A 16 53.62 -25.26 -22.75
C SER A 16 52.75 -24.37 -21.87
N ASP A 17 53.21 -23.13 -21.71
CA ASP A 17 52.40 -22.02 -21.27
C ASP A 17 51.05 -22.16 -21.98
N THR A 18 49.99 -22.42 -21.21
CA THR A 18 48.65 -22.41 -21.76
C THR A 18 48.35 -20.94 -21.96
N GLN A 19 48.77 -20.42 -23.11
CA GLN A 19 48.54 -19.07 -23.54
C GLN A 19 47.03 -18.84 -23.49
N GLU A 20 46.55 -18.15 -22.45
CA GLU A 20 45.17 -17.71 -22.34
C GLU A 20 44.90 -16.83 -23.58
N SER A 21 44.34 -17.46 -24.62
CA SER A 21 43.88 -16.75 -25.80
C SER A 21 42.96 -15.63 -25.34
N ALA A 22 43.26 -14.40 -25.79
CA ALA A 22 42.41 -13.24 -25.54
C ALA A 22 40.95 -13.62 -25.81
N PRO A 23 40.00 -13.23 -24.93
CA PRO A 23 38.60 -13.60 -25.12
C PRO A 23 38.16 -13.18 -26.51
N SER A 24 37.60 -14.13 -27.26
CA SER A 24 37.02 -13.88 -28.57
C SER A 24 36.15 -12.61 -28.51
N ALA A 25 36.28 -11.71 -29.49
CA ALA A 25 35.52 -10.46 -29.54
C ALA A 25 34.01 -10.69 -29.36
N LEU A 26 33.51 -11.87 -29.76
CA LEU A 26 32.14 -12.32 -29.54
C LEU A 26 31.83 -12.52 -28.05
N ILE A 27 32.70 -13.17 -27.27
CA ILE A 27 32.52 -13.39 -25.83
C ILE A 27 32.48 -12.05 -25.09
N LEU A 28 33.36 -11.12 -25.47
CA LEU A 28 33.35 -9.76 -24.90
C LEU A 28 32.06 -9.02 -25.27
N GLY A 29 31.62 -9.09 -26.53
CA GLY A 29 30.38 -8.47 -26.99
C GLY A 29 29.14 -9.02 -26.28
N VAL A 30 29.03 -10.34 -26.13
CA VAL A 30 27.93 -10.99 -25.39
C VAL A 30 27.94 -10.57 -23.92
N LYS A 31 29.12 -10.53 -23.29
CA LYS A 31 29.23 -10.07 -21.90
C LYS A 31 28.75 -8.63 -21.74
N ILE A 32 29.18 -7.72 -22.61
CA ILE A 32 28.77 -6.32 -22.57
C ILE A 32 27.26 -6.20 -22.81
N LEU A 33 26.72 -6.94 -23.77
CA LEU A 33 25.28 -6.95 -24.05
C LEU A 33 24.47 -7.42 -22.83
N LEU A 34 24.87 -8.52 -22.18
CA LEU A 34 24.19 -9.02 -20.99
C LEU A 34 24.27 -8.04 -19.82
N MET A 35 25.44 -7.44 -19.59
CA MET A 35 25.60 -6.40 -18.56
C MET A 35 24.74 -5.18 -18.87
N ALA A 36 24.72 -4.71 -20.13
CA ALA A 36 23.90 -3.59 -20.55
C ALA A 36 22.40 -3.86 -20.33
N LEU A 37 21.93 -5.10 -20.54
CA LEU A 37 20.55 -5.48 -20.24
C LEU A 37 20.26 -5.46 -18.74
N VAL A 38 21.18 -5.98 -17.92
CA VAL A 38 21.06 -5.97 -16.45
C VAL A 38 21.04 -4.53 -15.92
N ASP A 39 21.92 -3.68 -16.44
CA ASP A 39 22.01 -2.26 -16.05
C ASP A 39 20.78 -1.49 -16.51
N ALA A 40 20.31 -1.70 -17.74
CA ALA A 40 19.08 -1.08 -18.24
C ALA A 40 17.88 -1.46 -17.37
N PHE A 41 17.74 -2.73 -17.01
CA PHE A 41 16.68 -3.21 -16.14
C PHE A 41 16.80 -2.62 -14.72
N GLY A 42 18.00 -2.60 -14.15
CA GLY A 42 18.21 -2.04 -12.81
C GLY A 42 18.00 -0.52 -12.73
N ILE A 43 18.41 0.23 -13.76
CA ILE A 43 18.14 1.67 -13.86
C ILE A 43 16.63 1.91 -13.98
N PHE A 44 15.93 1.11 -14.79
CA PHE A 44 14.48 1.15 -14.87
C PHE A 44 13.82 0.94 -13.49
N LEU A 45 14.26 -0.09 -12.75
CA LEU A 45 13.77 -0.33 -11.39
C LEU A 45 14.05 0.84 -10.45
N LEU A 46 15.28 1.38 -10.48
CA LEU A 46 15.68 2.53 -9.66
C LEU A 46 14.78 3.74 -9.92
N MET A 47 14.54 4.08 -11.19
CA MET A 47 13.67 5.20 -11.57
C MET A 47 12.22 4.95 -11.14
N SER A 48 11.73 3.71 -11.30
CA SER A 48 10.40 3.32 -10.87
C SER A 48 10.21 3.46 -9.35
N PHE A 49 11.17 2.98 -8.55
CA PHE A 49 11.09 3.11 -7.09
C PHE A 49 11.17 4.56 -6.61
N LEU A 50 12.01 5.40 -7.23
CA LEU A 50 12.06 6.82 -6.93
C LEU A 50 10.74 7.53 -7.27
N ALA A 51 10.14 7.21 -8.42
CA ALA A 51 8.85 7.78 -8.83
C ALA A 51 7.71 7.43 -7.84
N ASN A 52 7.79 6.27 -7.18
CA ASN A 52 6.82 5.82 -6.19
C ASN A 52 7.21 6.19 -4.74
N GLY A 53 8.22 7.05 -4.53
CA GLY A 53 8.65 7.48 -3.19
C GLY A 53 9.37 6.40 -2.36
N GLN A 54 9.72 5.25 -2.94
CA GLN A 54 10.39 4.15 -2.25
C GLN A 54 11.92 4.31 -2.23
N THR A 55 12.39 5.37 -1.57
CA THR A 55 13.81 5.76 -1.59
C THR A 55 14.76 4.69 -1.04
N ILE A 56 14.37 3.99 0.03
CA ILE A 56 15.21 2.95 0.66
C ILE A 56 15.46 1.79 -0.32
N VAL A 57 14.41 1.35 -1.02
CA VAL A 57 14.51 0.27 -2.02
C VAL A 57 15.32 0.72 -3.23
N ALA A 58 15.11 1.96 -3.69
CA ALA A 58 15.91 2.54 -4.77
C ALA A 58 17.40 2.57 -4.45
N ILE A 59 17.78 2.97 -3.22
CA ILE A 59 19.18 2.95 -2.77
C ILE A 59 19.74 1.52 -2.76
N ALA A 60 18.97 0.54 -2.27
CA ALA A 60 19.40 -0.86 -2.27
C ALA A 60 19.66 -1.40 -3.69
N VAL A 61 18.78 -1.09 -4.65
CA VAL A 61 18.96 -1.43 -6.07
C VAL A 61 20.20 -0.74 -6.65
N ALA A 62 20.41 0.55 -6.35
CA ALA A 62 21.59 1.29 -6.80
C ALA A 62 22.89 0.65 -6.31
N LEU A 63 22.97 0.33 -5.00
CA LEU A 63 24.12 -0.33 -4.40
C LEU A 63 24.35 -1.73 -4.99
N GLY A 64 23.28 -2.48 -5.24
CA GLY A 64 23.34 -3.78 -5.90
C GLY A 64 23.91 -3.69 -7.31
N LEU A 65 23.43 -2.74 -8.12
CA LEU A 65 23.96 -2.48 -9.46
C LEU A 65 25.43 -2.13 -9.44
N VAL A 66 25.85 -1.22 -8.55
CA VAL A 66 27.26 -0.84 -8.40
C VAL A 66 28.10 -2.07 -8.03
N ALA A 67 27.64 -2.90 -7.08
CA ALA A 67 28.36 -4.10 -6.66
C ALA A 67 28.50 -5.12 -7.81
N VAL A 68 27.43 -5.36 -8.57
CA VAL A 68 27.45 -6.26 -9.74
C VAL A 68 28.42 -5.72 -10.80
N ASN A 69 28.34 -4.42 -11.12
CA ASN A 69 29.23 -3.77 -12.07
C ASN A 69 30.70 -3.91 -11.67
N ILE A 70 31.04 -3.58 -10.42
CA ILE A 70 32.41 -3.68 -9.89
C ILE A 70 32.94 -5.11 -10.06
N VAL A 71 32.16 -6.13 -9.73
CA VAL A 71 32.64 -7.52 -9.77
C VAL A 71 32.72 -8.08 -11.19
N TYR A 72 31.77 -7.77 -12.07
CA TYR A 72 31.79 -8.27 -13.44
C TYR A 72 32.81 -7.54 -14.33
N PHE A 73 33.05 -6.25 -14.11
CA PHE A 73 34.07 -5.48 -14.84
C PHE A 73 35.49 -5.65 -14.28
N ARG A 74 35.66 -6.05 -13.01
CA ARG A 74 36.98 -6.38 -12.45
C ARG A 74 37.62 -7.59 -13.17
N ARG A 75 38.91 -7.44 -13.49
CA ARG A 75 39.77 -8.52 -14.01
C ARG A 75 40.08 -9.51 -12.87
N GLY A 76 39.95 -10.81 -13.12
CA GLY A 76 40.02 -11.86 -12.10
C GLY A 76 38.71 -12.09 -11.34
N GLY A 77 38.78 -12.73 -10.17
CA GLY A 77 37.63 -12.90 -9.26
C GLY A 77 36.53 -13.84 -9.76
N LEU A 78 36.89 -14.93 -10.46
CA LEU A 78 35.92 -15.89 -10.99
C LEU A 78 34.94 -16.39 -9.93
N ALA A 79 35.43 -16.76 -8.74
CA ALA A 79 34.60 -17.21 -7.62
C ALA A 79 33.47 -16.21 -7.28
N ALA A 80 33.78 -14.91 -7.21
CA ALA A 80 32.78 -13.88 -6.91
C ALA A 80 31.69 -13.78 -7.99
N LYS A 81 32.04 -13.97 -9.27
CA LYS A 81 31.08 -13.94 -10.39
C LYS A 81 30.09 -15.11 -10.35
N TYR A 82 30.48 -16.25 -9.80
CA TYR A 82 29.57 -17.39 -9.58
C TYR A 82 28.72 -17.23 -8.33
N ILE A 83 29.25 -16.57 -7.30
CA ILE A 83 28.55 -16.38 -6.02
C ILE A 83 27.53 -15.25 -6.10
N ILE A 84 27.80 -14.15 -6.81
CA ILE A 84 26.93 -12.97 -6.84
C ILE A 84 25.47 -13.29 -7.15
N PRO A 85 25.13 -14.07 -8.20
CA PRO A 85 23.73 -14.37 -8.47
C PRO A 85 23.06 -15.02 -7.26
N GLY A 86 23.68 -16.06 -6.67
CA GLY A 86 23.16 -16.74 -5.49
C GLY A 86 23.10 -15.85 -4.25
N LEU A 87 24.10 -14.98 -4.05
CA LEU A 87 24.13 -14.02 -2.95
C LEU A 87 23.01 -12.98 -3.08
N THR A 88 22.73 -12.50 -4.29
CA THR A 88 21.60 -11.60 -4.55
C THR A 88 20.28 -12.27 -4.19
N PHE A 89 20.06 -13.52 -4.62
CA PHE A 89 18.87 -14.28 -4.22
C PHE A 89 18.79 -14.45 -2.70
N LEU A 90 19.89 -14.81 -2.05
CA LEU A 90 19.94 -14.94 -0.60
C LEU A 90 19.61 -13.63 0.13
N LEU A 91 20.17 -12.51 -0.32
CA LEU A 91 19.92 -11.20 0.29
C LEU A 91 18.45 -10.78 0.13
N VAL A 92 17.89 -10.94 -1.07
CA VAL A 92 16.52 -10.52 -1.39
C VAL A 92 15.47 -11.44 -0.79
N PHE A 93 15.67 -12.75 -0.79
CA PHE A 93 14.63 -13.69 -0.37
C PHE A 93 14.79 -14.17 1.07
N GLN A 94 16.00 -14.20 1.63
CA GLN A 94 16.23 -14.66 2.99
C GLN A 94 16.50 -13.49 3.94
N ILE A 95 17.56 -12.71 3.66
CA ILE A 95 18.01 -11.68 4.61
C ILE A 95 17.00 -10.54 4.70
N PHE A 96 16.43 -10.10 3.58
CA PHE A 96 15.38 -9.09 3.58
C PHE A 96 14.19 -9.52 4.44
N VAL A 97 13.72 -10.77 4.30
CA VAL A 97 12.58 -11.28 5.10
C VAL A 97 12.93 -11.23 6.59
N ILE A 98 14.12 -11.70 6.99
CA ILE A 98 14.57 -11.66 8.39
C ILE A 98 14.63 -10.22 8.91
N VAL A 99 15.28 -9.31 8.17
CA VAL A 99 15.42 -7.90 8.58
C VAL A 99 14.06 -7.21 8.65
N TYR A 100 13.16 -7.52 7.71
CA TYR A 100 11.81 -6.98 7.71
C TYR A 100 10.98 -7.51 8.90
N THR A 101 11.09 -8.80 9.24
CA THR A 101 10.46 -9.35 10.45
C THR A 101 10.99 -8.67 11.72
N ILE A 102 12.31 -8.44 11.80
CA ILE A 102 12.92 -7.69 12.90
C ILE A 102 12.37 -6.25 12.94
N TYR A 103 12.27 -5.56 11.81
CA TYR A 103 11.67 -4.23 11.76
C TYR A 103 10.21 -4.24 12.26
N VAL A 104 9.41 -5.20 11.77
CA VAL A 104 8.00 -5.35 12.17
C VAL A 104 7.87 -5.59 13.67
N SER A 105 8.80 -6.32 14.32
CA SER A 105 8.75 -6.51 15.78
C SER A 105 8.97 -5.25 16.60
N PHE A 106 9.46 -4.15 16.02
CA PHE A 106 9.50 -2.82 16.67
C PHE A 106 8.31 -1.93 16.31
N THR A 107 7.30 -2.48 15.64
CA THR A 107 6.08 -1.75 15.23
C THR A 107 4.85 -2.34 15.92
N ASN A 108 3.76 -1.57 15.92
CA ASN A 108 2.42 -2.03 16.34
C ASN A 108 1.68 -2.83 15.24
N PHE A 109 2.38 -3.29 14.20
CA PHE A 109 1.75 -3.89 13.03
C PHE A 109 0.87 -5.10 13.41
N GLY A 110 -0.42 -4.99 13.11
CA GLY A 110 -1.42 -5.97 13.51
C GLY A 110 -2.83 -5.55 13.13
N PHE A 111 -3.82 -6.18 13.76
CA PHE A 111 -5.23 -5.82 13.56
C PHE A 111 -5.47 -4.35 13.96
N GLY A 112 -6.15 -3.60 13.08
CA GLY A 112 -6.38 -2.17 13.26
C GLY A 112 -5.19 -1.25 12.95
N HIS A 113 -4.00 -1.80 12.64
CA HIS A 113 -2.76 -1.02 12.44
C HIS A 113 -1.97 -1.49 11.20
N ASN A 114 -2.67 -1.70 10.09
CA ASN A 114 -2.10 -2.23 8.85
C ASN A 114 -2.06 -1.20 7.70
N ILE A 115 -2.50 0.03 7.96
CA ILE A 115 -2.51 1.15 7.02
C ILE A 115 -1.61 2.29 7.51
N ASP A 116 -1.36 3.26 6.65
CA ASP A 116 -0.68 4.52 6.97
C ASP A 116 -1.65 5.55 7.56
N LYS A 117 -1.09 6.58 8.20
CA LYS A 117 -1.86 7.62 8.92
C LYS A 117 -2.84 8.35 8.02
N SER A 118 -2.47 8.67 6.77
CA SER A 118 -3.35 9.33 5.80
C SER A 118 -4.60 8.48 5.50
N SER A 119 -4.41 7.20 5.21
CA SER A 119 -5.54 6.29 4.99
C SER A 119 -6.37 6.06 6.25
N ALA A 120 -5.76 6.05 7.44
CA ALA A 120 -6.51 5.97 8.69
C ALA A 120 -7.41 7.20 8.90
N VAL A 121 -6.89 8.41 8.68
CA VAL A 121 -7.67 9.67 8.71
C VAL A 121 -8.86 9.59 7.76
N GLU A 122 -8.65 9.20 6.51
CA GLU A 122 -9.71 9.10 5.50
C GLU A 122 -10.78 8.07 5.88
N GLN A 123 -10.38 6.91 6.40
CA GLN A 123 -11.31 5.88 6.87
C GLN A 123 -12.11 6.32 8.10
N ILE A 124 -11.48 7.00 9.07
CA ILE A 124 -12.19 7.55 10.23
C ILE A 124 -13.25 8.55 9.77
N LEU A 125 -12.89 9.46 8.85
CA LEU A 125 -13.80 10.48 8.35
C LEU A 125 -14.98 9.88 7.57
N SER A 126 -14.73 8.87 6.73
CA SER A 126 -15.76 8.23 5.89
C SER A 126 -16.69 7.29 6.66
N ASN A 127 -16.19 6.63 7.72
CA ASN A 127 -16.99 5.74 8.55
C ASN A 127 -17.86 6.49 9.56
N SER A 128 -17.44 7.70 9.94
CA SER A 128 -18.10 8.50 10.97
C SER A 128 -18.95 9.59 10.34
N ILE A 129 -19.95 9.21 9.54
CA ILE A 129 -20.83 10.17 8.86
C ILE A 129 -22.21 10.22 9.50
N ASP A 130 -22.74 11.42 9.70
CA ASP A 130 -24.11 11.64 10.15
C ASP A 130 -24.85 12.60 9.22
N ARG A 131 -26.18 12.49 9.25
CA ARG A 131 -27.05 13.42 8.53
C ARG A 131 -26.85 14.82 9.09
N VAL A 132 -26.56 15.78 8.21
CA VAL A 132 -26.47 17.19 8.57
C VAL A 132 -27.85 17.67 9.06
N PRO A 133 -28.00 18.11 10.32
CA PRO A 133 -29.29 18.58 10.82
C PRO A 133 -29.79 19.76 10.01
N GLY A 134 -31.06 19.71 9.60
CA GLY A 134 -31.68 20.77 8.79
C GLY A 134 -31.20 20.84 7.34
N SER A 135 -30.44 19.84 6.84
CA SER A 135 -30.11 19.78 5.42
C SER A 135 -31.35 19.72 4.56
N ASP A 136 -31.24 20.25 3.35
CA ASP A 136 -32.28 20.12 2.34
C ASP A 136 -32.64 18.65 2.09
N THR A 137 -33.90 18.43 1.74
CA THR A 137 -34.41 17.13 1.31
C THR A 137 -34.31 17.06 -0.20
N TYR A 138 -33.65 16.03 -0.72
CA TYR A 138 -33.58 15.76 -2.15
C TYR A 138 -34.56 14.65 -2.49
N PRO A 139 -35.64 14.91 -3.25
CA PRO A 139 -36.43 13.84 -3.85
C PRO A 139 -35.55 13.03 -4.82
N VAL A 140 -35.54 11.71 -4.69
CA VAL A 140 -34.65 10.84 -5.46
C VAL A 140 -35.38 9.70 -6.18
N ALA A 141 -34.78 9.26 -7.28
CA ALA A 141 -35.04 7.97 -7.90
C ALA A 141 -33.73 7.19 -7.97
N VAL A 142 -33.78 5.89 -7.68
CA VAL A 142 -32.61 5.02 -7.83
C VAL A 142 -32.65 4.41 -9.22
N LEU A 143 -31.55 4.58 -9.96
CA LEU A 143 -31.40 4.05 -11.31
C LEU A 143 -30.34 2.96 -11.32
N THR A 144 -30.35 2.14 -12.36
CA THR A 144 -29.26 1.21 -12.66
C THR A 144 -28.82 1.31 -14.11
N ALA A 145 -27.51 1.19 -14.32
CA ALA A 145 -26.88 1.04 -15.63
C ALA A 145 -25.64 0.16 -15.49
N GLY A 146 -25.48 -0.83 -16.38
CA GLY A 146 -24.31 -1.73 -16.34
C GLY A 146 -24.16 -2.55 -15.05
N GLY A 147 -25.22 -2.70 -14.24
CA GLY A 147 -25.16 -3.37 -12.93
C GLY A 147 -24.72 -2.47 -11.77
N GLU A 148 -24.42 -1.20 -12.01
CA GLU A 148 -24.14 -0.20 -10.98
C GLU A 148 -25.42 0.56 -10.59
N LEU A 149 -25.48 1.03 -9.35
CA LEU A 149 -26.56 1.86 -8.82
C LEU A 149 -26.19 3.34 -8.91
N PHE A 150 -27.16 4.14 -9.36
CA PHE A 150 -27.08 5.58 -9.45
C PHE A 150 -28.22 6.21 -8.67
N LEU A 151 -27.98 7.40 -8.13
CA LEU A 151 -28.97 8.19 -7.44
C LEU A 151 -29.24 9.45 -8.27
N LEU A 152 -30.46 9.52 -8.81
CA LEU A 152 -30.98 10.70 -9.49
C LEU A 152 -31.66 11.58 -8.45
N ALA A 153 -31.04 12.71 -8.13
CA ALA A 153 -31.51 13.66 -7.15
C ALA A 153 -32.13 14.88 -7.81
N THR A 154 -33.27 15.32 -7.27
CA THR A 154 -33.84 16.63 -7.58
C THR A 154 -33.33 17.61 -6.53
N ALA A 155 -32.54 18.59 -6.95
CA ALA A 155 -32.00 19.63 -6.07
C ALA A 155 -33.08 20.65 -5.66
N PRO A 156 -32.87 21.40 -4.56
CA PRO A 156 -33.83 22.41 -4.09
C PRO A 156 -34.15 23.52 -5.08
N ASP A 157 -33.24 23.79 -6.02
CA ASP A 157 -33.42 24.74 -7.13
C ASP A 157 -34.26 24.17 -8.29
N GLY A 158 -34.69 22.91 -8.19
CA GLY A 158 -35.48 22.19 -9.19
C GLY A 158 -34.67 21.50 -10.28
N THR A 159 -33.34 21.55 -10.21
CA THR A 159 -32.47 20.88 -11.20
C THR A 159 -32.27 19.39 -10.86
N ALA A 160 -32.01 18.57 -11.89
CA ALA A 160 -31.66 17.17 -11.69
C ALA A 160 -30.15 16.97 -11.66
N GLN A 161 -29.69 16.13 -10.75
CA GLN A 161 -28.30 15.71 -10.61
C GLN A 161 -28.23 14.20 -10.51
N LEU A 162 -27.23 13.59 -11.12
CA LEU A 162 -27.02 12.15 -11.14
C LEU A 162 -25.61 11.84 -10.64
N GLY A 163 -25.49 10.83 -9.79
CA GLY A 163 -24.19 10.31 -9.37
C GLY A 163 -24.28 8.86 -8.89
N SER A 164 -23.15 8.27 -8.57
CA SER A 164 -23.03 6.90 -8.07
C SER A 164 -22.04 6.85 -6.90
N ALA A 165 -21.76 5.65 -6.38
CA ALA A 165 -20.70 5.48 -5.39
C ALA A 165 -19.31 5.84 -5.94
N ALA A 166 -19.12 5.76 -7.26
CA ALA A 166 -17.85 6.04 -7.93
C ALA A 166 -17.79 7.43 -8.59
N SER A 167 -18.91 8.15 -8.66
CA SER A 167 -19.01 9.43 -9.35
C SER A 167 -19.82 10.44 -8.55
N SER A 168 -19.24 11.62 -8.33
CA SER A 168 -19.92 12.72 -7.64
C SER A 168 -21.14 13.20 -8.43
N LEU A 169 -22.05 13.89 -7.74
CA LEU A 169 -23.25 14.46 -8.38
C LEU A 169 -22.87 15.38 -9.54
N ALA A 170 -23.37 15.06 -10.73
CA ALA A 170 -23.23 15.87 -11.94
C ALA A 170 -24.60 16.30 -12.46
N PRO A 171 -24.73 17.48 -13.09
CA PRO A 171 -25.98 17.91 -13.71
C PRO A 171 -26.50 16.87 -14.73
N ALA A 172 -27.80 16.55 -14.63
CA ALA A 172 -28.49 15.63 -15.53
C ALA A 172 -29.57 16.40 -16.32
N PRO A 173 -29.18 17.21 -17.35
CA PRO A 173 -30.12 18.06 -18.08
C PRO A 173 -31.18 17.27 -18.86
N ASP A 174 -30.86 16.03 -19.25
CA ASP A 174 -31.75 15.14 -19.99
C ASP A 174 -32.71 14.34 -19.08
N ALA A 175 -32.75 14.66 -17.77
CA ALA A 175 -33.66 14.02 -16.84
C ALA A 175 -35.13 14.34 -17.17
N ILE A 176 -35.97 13.32 -17.08
CA ILE A 176 -37.41 13.43 -17.27
C ILE A 176 -38.06 13.60 -15.90
N PHE A 177 -38.82 14.68 -15.76
CA PHE A 177 -39.52 15.05 -14.54
C PHE A 177 -40.99 14.62 -14.56
N VAL A 178 -41.48 14.14 -13.42
CA VAL A 178 -42.90 13.88 -13.15
C VAL A 178 -43.25 14.56 -11.84
N ASP A 179 -44.28 15.41 -11.84
CA ASP A 179 -44.74 16.15 -10.65
C ASP A 179 -43.61 16.90 -9.91
N GLY A 180 -42.67 17.48 -10.67
CA GLY A 180 -41.56 18.26 -10.12
C GLY A 180 -40.40 17.44 -9.57
N LYS A 181 -40.42 16.10 -9.72
CA LYS A 181 -39.33 15.19 -9.33
C LYS A 181 -38.71 14.54 -10.56
N ALA A 182 -37.39 14.47 -10.61
CA ALA A 182 -36.65 13.70 -11.61
C ALA A 182 -36.87 12.18 -11.37
N GLU A 183 -37.44 11.49 -12.35
CA GLU A 183 -37.80 10.06 -12.26
C GLU A 183 -36.95 9.15 -13.15
N SER A 184 -36.41 9.67 -14.25
CA SER A 184 -35.61 8.87 -15.19
C SER A 184 -34.63 9.72 -15.99
N VAL A 185 -33.59 9.07 -16.53
CA VAL A 185 -32.60 9.66 -17.43
C VAL A 185 -32.37 8.67 -18.58
N PRO A 186 -32.33 9.11 -19.86
CA PRO A 186 -32.00 8.23 -20.98
C PRO A 186 -30.69 7.46 -20.76
N GLY A 187 -30.68 6.17 -21.09
CA GLY A 187 -29.53 5.28 -20.89
C GLY A 187 -29.49 4.59 -19.52
N TYR A 188 -30.41 4.94 -18.60
CA TYR A 188 -30.53 4.34 -17.28
C TYR A 188 -31.90 3.68 -17.11
N THR A 189 -31.97 2.68 -16.23
CA THR A 189 -33.23 2.02 -15.86
C THR A 189 -33.62 2.41 -14.44
N THR A 190 -34.74 3.11 -14.26
CA THR A 190 -35.29 3.41 -12.94
C THR A 190 -35.75 2.13 -12.24
N LEU A 191 -35.29 1.91 -11.01
CA LEU A 191 -35.70 0.74 -10.23
C LEU A 191 -37.16 0.87 -9.76
N THR A 192 -37.91 -0.21 -9.94
CA THR A 192 -39.24 -0.35 -9.35
C THR A 192 -39.14 -0.71 -7.87
N LEU A 193 -40.25 -0.64 -7.13
CA LEU A 193 -40.29 -1.08 -5.73
C LEU A 193 -39.74 -2.50 -5.53
N ALA A 194 -40.05 -3.43 -6.44
CA ALA A 194 -39.52 -4.80 -6.37
C ALA A 194 -38.00 -4.83 -6.53
N GLY A 195 -37.44 -4.03 -7.44
CA GLY A 195 -36.00 -3.91 -7.65
C GLY A 195 -35.28 -3.26 -6.45
N LEU A 196 -35.89 -2.23 -5.86
CA LEU A 196 -35.38 -1.59 -4.64
C LEU A 196 -35.32 -2.57 -3.47
N LEU A 197 -36.38 -3.36 -3.26
CA LEU A 197 -36.43 -4.35 -2.18
C LEU A 197 -35.46 -5.51 -2.40
N GLN A 198 -35.21 -5.90 -3.66
CA GLN A 198 -34.24 -6.93 -3.98
C GLN A 198 -32.78 -6.50 -3.69
N GLN A 199 -32.51 -5.19 -3.70
CA GLN A 199 -31.18 -4.62 -3.51
C GLN A 199 -31.15 -3.64 -2.33
N GLN A 200 -31.98 -3.89 -1.30
CA GLN A 200 -32.20 -2.94 -0.21
C GLN A 200 -30.92 -2.50 0.49
N GLU A 201 -30.02 -3.44 0.78
CA GLU A 201 -28.73 -3.15 1.41
C GLU A 201 -27.89 -2.23 0.52
N ALA A 202 -27.72 -2.57 -0.76
CA ALA A 202 -26.95 -1.76 -1.71
C ALA A 202 -27.54 -0.35 -1.89
N VAL A 203 -28.87 -0.22 -1.91
CA VAL A 203 -29.56 1.07 -2.02
C VAL A 203 -29.37 1.92 -0.76
N THR A 204 -29.49 1.33 0.42
CA THR A 204 -29.37 2.06 1.69
C THR A 204 -27.91 2.35 2.08
N SER A 205 -26.97 1.56 1.56
CA SER A 205 -25.53 1.82 1.65
C SER A 205 -25.03 2.81 0.60
N LEU A 206 -25.81 3.11 -0.44
CA LEU A 206 -25.40 4.00 -1.52
C LEU A 206 -25.09 5.39 -0.96
N ALA A 207 -23.84 5.80 -1.11
CA ALA A 207 -23.34 7.12 -0.76
C ALA A 207 -22.74 7.76 -1.99
N VAL A 208 -23.41 8.80 -2.50
CA VAL A 208 -22.93 9.54 -3.66
C VAL A 208 -22.08 10.73 -3.18
N PRO A 209 -20.80 10.82 -3.53
CA PRO A 209 -19.96 11.94 -3.12
C PRO A 209 -20.52 13.28 -3.62
N LEU A 210 -20.44 14.32 -2.78
CA LEU A 210 -20.80 15.69 -3.17
C LEU A 210 -19.63 16.45 -3.81
N GLY A 211 -18.40 15.95 -3.67
CA GLY A 211 -17.18 16.55 -4.18
C GLY A 211 -16.04 15.54 -4.20
N ASP A 212 -14.80 16.04 -4.30
CA ASP A 212 -13.59 15.20 -4.39
C ASP A 212 -13.04 14.82 -3.01
N SER A 213 -13.47 15.50 -1.95
CA SER A 213 -13.05 15.24 -0.57
C SER A 213 -14.16 14.62 0.25
N VAL A 214 -13.81 13.69 1.15
CA VAL A 214 -14.72 13.11 2.16
C VAL A 214 -15.36 14.20 3.03
N SER A 215 -14.69 15.34 3.21
CA SER A 215 -15.23 16.50 3.94
C SER A 215 -16.41 17.19 3.26
N ASP A 216 -16.53 17.05 1.92
CA ASP A 216 -17.61 17.67 1.15
C ASP A 216 -18.96 16.99 1.47
N GLY A 217 -18.89 15.73 1.90
CA GLY A 217 -20.02 14.92 2.32
C GLY A 217 -20.58 14.06 1.20
N PHE A 218 -21.67 13.37 1.54
CA PHE A 218 -22.34 12.41 0.68
C PHE A 218 -23.84 12.69 0.64
N LEU A 219 -24.45 12.44 -0.50
CA LEU A 219 -25.89 12.32 -0.60
C LEU A 219 -26.27 10.84 -0.39
N LYS A 220 -27.06 10.56 0.66
CA LYS A 220 -27.51 9.19 1.00
C LYS A 220 -29.02 9.13 1.15
N THR A 221 -29.59 7.99 0.77
CA THR A 221 -31.01 7.69 0.96
C THR A 221 -31.20 6.48 1.88
N ALA A 222 -32.19 6.56 2.75
CA ALA A 222 -32.60 5.44 3.61
C ALA A 222 -33.88 4.75 3.10
N ASP A 223 -34.62 5.40 2.20
CA ASP A 223 -35.96 4.99 1.75
C ASP A 223 -36.12 4.95 0.22
N ALA A 224 -35.04 5.24 -0.52
CA ALA A 224 -35.01 5.36 -1.99
C ALA A 224 -35.95 6.43 -2.58
N ARG A 225 -36.49 7.33 -1.73
CA ARG A 225 -37.42 8.39 -2.14
C ARG A 225 -36.91 9.77 -1.78
N ASN A 226 -36.23 9.87 -0.64
CA ASN A 226 -35.62 11.08 -0.14
C ASN A 226 -34.15 10.78 0.17
N ALA A 227 -33.28 11.70 -0.21
CA ALA A 227 -31.90 11.71 0.23
C ALA A 227 -31.59 12.97 1.01
N TYR A 228 -30.59 12.85 1.86
CA TYR A 228 -30.11 13.93 2.70
C TYR A 228 -28.59 14.01 2.62
N ILE A 229 -28.06 15.16 3.00
CA ILE A 229 -26.62 15.37 3.06
C ILE A 229 -26.11 14.74 4.35
N TYR A 230 -25.10 13.88 4.21
CA TYR A 230 -24.33 13.30 5.29
C TYR A 230 -22.92 13.88 5.25
N LYS A 231 -22.39 14.26 6.40
CA LYS A 231 -21.00 14.73 6.53
C LYS A 231 -20.33 13.98 7.66
N SER A 232 -19.00 13.94 7.60
CA SER A 232 -18.23 13.40 8.71
C SER A 232 -18.55 14.19 9.99
N THR A 233 -18.80 13.49 11.08
CA THR A 233 -18.86 14.06 12.42
C THR A 233 -17.47 14.42 12.94
N PHE A 234 -16.41 14.01 12.25
CA PHE A 234 -15.05 14.38 12.58
C PHE A 234 -14.46 15.37 11.57
N VAL A 235 -13.57 16.23 12.07
CA VAL A 235 -12.76 17.14 11.25
C VAL A 235 -11.29 16.95 11.61
N TYR A 236 -10.48 16.70 10.58
CA TYR A 236 -9.03 16.58 10.72
C TYR A 236 -8.34 17.93 10.45
N SER A 237 -7.47 18.36 11.38
CA SER A 237 -6.61 19.54 11.21
C SER A 237 -5.21 19.07 10.84
N VAL A 238 -4.75 19.38 9.61
CA VAL A 238 -3.37 19.09 9.17
C VAL A 238 -2.33 19.89 9.95
N PRO A 239 -2.51 21.20 10.22
CA PRO A 239 -1.53 21.99 10.97
C PRO A 239 -1.35 21.53 12.42
N ASP A 240 -2.44 21.10 13.06
CA ASP A 240 -2.44 20.71 14.48
C ASP A 240 -2.28 19.20 14.69
N ASP A 241 -2.39 18.41 13.61
CA ASP A 241 -2.39 16.94 13.60
C ASP A 241 -3.40 16.35 14.61
N THR A 242 -4.63 16.89 14.58
CA THR A 242 -5.71 16.50 15.49
C THR A 242 -6.98 16.13 14.76
N MET A 243 -7.71 15.16 15.31
CA MET A 243 -9.05 14.80 14.87
C MET A 243 -10.06 15.33 15.90
N THR A 244 -11.02 16.16 15.47
CA THR A 244 -12.03 16.75 16.38
C THR A 244 -13.41 16.22 16.07
N ASP A 245 -14.08 15.68 17.08
CA ASP A 245 -15.50 15.32 17.01
C ASP A 245 -16.35 16.60 17.09
N THR A 246 -17.11 16.88 16.04
CA THR A 246 -17.98 18.05 15.91
C THR A 246 -19.27 17.96 16.72
N VAL A 247 -19.65 16.76 17.17
CA VAL A 247 -20.83 16.52 18.00
C VAL A 247 -20.50 16.72 19.48
N THR A 248 -19.40 16.14 19.95
CA THR A 248 -19.00 16.20 21.37
C THR A 248 -18.00 17.31 21.69
N GLY A 249 -17.29 17.83 20.68
CA GLY A 249 -16.16 18.76 20.86
C GLY A 249 -14.87 18.09 21.32
N THR A 250 -14.83 16.76 21.40
CA THR A 250 -13.66 16.01 21.87
C THR A 250 -12.54 16.09 20.83
N ILE A 251 -11.33 16.42 21.29
CA ILE A 251 -10.13 16.47 20.44
C ILE A 251 -9.31 15.20 20.69
N TYR A 252 -8.96 14.52 19.60
CA TYR A 252 -8.11 13.35 19.59
C TYR A 252 -6.76 13.68 18.95
N ARG A 253 -5.68 13.16 19.53
CA ARG A 253 -4.29 13.41 19.10
C ARG A 253 -3.55 12.09 18.94
N ASP A 254 -2.49 12.14 18.15
CA ASP A 254 -1.56 11.01 18.05
C ASP A 254 -1.08 10.56 19.44
N ASP A 255 -1.36 9.32 19.81
CA ASP A 255 -0.94 8.72 21.08
C ASP A 255 0.54 8.27 21.08
N GLY A 256 1.23 8.42 19.95
CA GLY A 256 2.60 7.95 19.73
C GLY A 256 2.70 6.43 19.49
N ALA A 257 1.59 5.71 19.62
CA ALA A 257 1.48 4.26 19.44
C ALA A 257 0.62 3.89 18.23
N GLY A 258 0.21 4.86 17.42
CA GLY A 258 -0.46 4.65 16.13
C GLY A 258 -1.97 4.78 16.18
N ASN A 259 -2.54 5.53 17.12
CA ASN A 259 -3.96 5.90 17.13
C ASN A 259 -4.17 7.38 17.43
N PHE A 260 -5.34 7.89 17.06
CA PHE A 260 -5.86 9.12 17.63
C PHE A 260 -6.54 8.81 18.96
N ALA A 261 -6.05 9.38 20.06
CA ALA A 261 -6.59 9.21 21.41
C ALA A 261 -7.06 10.54 22.01
N SER A 262 -8.16 10.50 22.76
CA SER A 262 -8.61 11.61 23.59
C SER A 262 -7.77 11.73 24.87
N ASP A 263 -7.88 12.86 25.57
CA ASP A 263 -7.21 13.07 26.86
C ASP A 263 -7.70 12.08 27.95
N GLU A 264 -8.86 11.43 27.75
CA GLU A 264 -9.43 10.40 28.62
C GLU A 264 -8.98 8.98 28.24
N GLY A 265 -8.19 8.82 27.17
CA GLY A 265 -7.66 7.55 26.68
C GLY A 265 -8.56 6.78 25.71
N ALA A 266 -9.65 7.39 25.22
CA ALA A 266 -10.49 6.78 24.19
C ALA A 266 -9.83 6.88 22.82
N THR A 267 -9.68 5.77 22.10
CA THR A 267 -8.99 5.72 20.80
C THR A 267 -9.95 5.60 19.63
N LEU A 268 -9.66 6.29 18.52
CA LEU A 268 -10.35 6.12 17.25
C LEU A 268 -9.77 4.93 16.47
N GLN A 269 -10.62 4.26 15.69
CA GLN A 269 -10.24 3.14 14.83
C GLN A 269 -10.71 3.38 13.39
N PRO A 270 -9.95 2.94 12.37
CA PRO A 270 -8.67 2.21 12.49
C PRO A 270 -7.50 3.12 12.88
N GLY A 271 -6.46 2.52 13.46
CA GLY A 271 -5.15 3.15 13.67
C GLY A 271 -4.22 2.99 12.46
N TRP A 272 -2.96 3.38 12.63
CA TRP A 272 -1.91 3.24 11.62
C TRP A 272 -0.67 2.54 12.15
N LYS A 273 0.14 2.03 11.22
CA LYS A 273 1.43 1.43 11.53
C LYS A 273 2.39 2.49 12.08
N ALA A 274 2.82 2.32 13.32
CA ALA A 274 3.75 3.18 14.04
C ALA A 274 4.91 2.36 14.65
N LEU A 275 6.04 3.02 14.87
CA LEU A 275 7.16 2.45 15.62
C LEU A 275 6.85 2.55 17.12
N VAL A 276 6.78 1.41 17.79
CA VAL A 276 6.56 1.31 19.25
C VAL A 276 7.85 0.94 20.00
N GLY A 277 8.97 0.82 19.28
CA GLY A 277 10.25 0.50 19.88
C GLY A 277 10.24 -0.85 20.58
N LEU A 278 10.58 -0.88 21.88
CA LEU A 278 10.76 -2.11 22.63
C LEU A 278 9.49 -2.64 23.32
N ASP A 279 8.34 -1.98 23.13
CA ASP A 279 7.12 -2.29 23.87
C ASP A 279 6.62 -3.73 23.70
N ASN A 280 6.77 -4.28 22.49
CA ASN A 280 6.47 -5.69 22.20
C ASN A 280 7.36 -6.64 23.02
N TYR A 281 8.65 -6.30 23.18
CA TYR A 281 9.60 -7.11 23.94
C TYR A 281 9.40 -6.98 25.44
N SER A 282 9.11 -5.79 25.96
CA SER A 282 8.79 -5.61 27.38
C SER A 282 7.51 -6.35 27.77
N THR A 283 6.52 -6.38 26.87
CA THR A 283 5.29 -7.15 27.07
C THR A 283 5.58 -8.65 27.11
N ALA A 284 6.37 -9.16 26.17
CA ALA A 284 6.79 -10.57 26.17
C ALA A 284 7.61 -10.95 27.42
N MET A 285 8.41 -10.01 27.94
CA MET A 285 9.21 -10.19 29.16
C MET A 285 8.42 -9.94 30.45
N SER A 286 7.13 -9.63 30.39
CA SER A 286 6.27 -9.56 31.57
C SER A 286 6.15 -10.93 32.27
N SER A 287 5.76 -10.95 33.55
CA SER A 287 5.61 -12.21 34.31
C SER A 287 4.64 -13.19 33.64
N THR A 288 3.55 -12.68 33.08
CA THR A 288 2.58 -13.48 32.31
C THR A 288 3.22 -14.00 31.02
N GLY A 289 3.82 -13.12 30.21
CA GLY A 289 4.41 -13.48 28.92
C GLY A 289 5.55 -14.50 29.04
N GLN A 290 6.43 -14.34 30.03
CA GLN A 290 7.52 -15.29 30.29
C GLN A 290 7.00 -16.68 30.62
N SER A 291 5.94 -16.79 31.43
CA SER A 291 5.39 -18.08 31.85
C SER A 291 4.87 -18.90 30.66
N GLU A 292 4.20 -18.24 29.71
CA GLU A 292 3.67 -18.86 28.50
C GLU A 292 4.80 -19.28 27.55
N ILE A 293 5.77 -18.38 27.31
CA ILE A 293 6.90 -18.65 26.43
C ILE A 293 7.73 -19.83 26.94
N ILE A 294 8.05 -19.87 28.24
CA ILE A 294 8.82 -20.97 28.84
C ILE A 294 8.04 -22.27 28.78
N GLY A 295 6.73 -22.24 29.02
CA GLY A 295 5.86 -23.43 28.93
C GLY A 295 5.87 -24.04 27.53
N VAL A 296 5.65 -23.21 26.50
CA VAL A 296 5.67 -23.66 25.10
C VAL A 296 7.08 -24.09 24.68
N PHE A 297 8.12 -23.37 25.10
CA PHE A 297 9.50 -23.74 24.84
C PHE A 297 9.83 -25.11 25.42
N ALA A 298 9.52 -25.35 26.71
CA ALA A 298 9.77 -26.64 27.34
C ALA A 298 9.03 -27.78 26.63
N TRP A 299 7.75 -27.59 26.29
CA TRP A 299 6.97 -28.57 25.52
C TRP A 299 7.55 -28.85 24.12
N THR A 300 8.14 -27.85 23.47
CA THR A 300 8.69 -28.00 22.11
C THR A 300 9.93 -28.91 22.10
N PHE A 301 10.68 -28.97 23.20
CA PHE A 301 11.96 -29.68 23.28
C PHE A 301 11.94 -30.98 24.11
N VAL A 302 10.91 -31.20 24.94
CA VAL A 302 10.72 -32.39 25.78
C VAL A 302 9.74 -33.36 25.13
#